data_AF-A0A2V7MH56-F1
#
_entry.id   AF-A0A2V7MH56-F1
#
_cell.length_a   1.000
_cell.length_b   1.000
_cell.length_c   1.000
_cell.angle_alpha   90.00
_cell.angle_beta   90.00
_cell.angle_gamma   90.00
#
_symmetry.space_group_name_H-M   'P 1'
#
loop_
_entity.id
_entity.type
_entity.pdbx_description
1 polymer ?
#
loop_
_entity_poly.entity_id
_entity_poly.type
_entity_poly.pdbx_seq_one_letter_code
_entity_poly.pdbx_strand_id
1 'polypeptide(L)'
;MQSAARVVALAFLAALAGCDSMSNPAQQTPDPGNRTAAVESVPGQYIVVLQNSVADPTTVATALVTAAGGSLLHVYTSALKGFAARLSPSAAVALQSNPLVAYVEADQVMRADVTQSMDANGDPWGLDRIDQNALPLSRTYTYTSTGTGVHAYIIDTGIWTLHPEFGGRANNVFDAYHATGEDCNGHGT
;
A
#
# COMPACT_ATOMS: atom_id res chain seq x y z
N MET A 1 74.81 42.20 -24.69
CA MET A 1 74.26 43.34 -23.93
C MET A 1 73.01 42.88 -23.21
N GLN A 2 72.98 43.14 -21.89
CA GLN A 2 71.88 43.04 -20.91
C GLN A 2 71.34 41.66 -20.47
N SER A 3 71.80 41.31 -19.26
CA SER A 3 71.22 40.57 -18.13
C SER A 3 69.71 40.29 -18.12
N ALA A 4 69.34 39.11 -17.61
CA ALA A 4 68.86 38.97 -16.22
C ALA A 4 68.82 37.48 -15.79
N ALA A 5 69.48 37.19 -14.67
CA ALA A 5 69.36 35.93 -13.96
C ALA A 5 68.17 35.99 -12.99
N ARG A 6 67.40 34.91 -12.87
CA ARG A 6 66.84 34.46 -11.58
C ARG A 6 66.71 32.94 -11.53
N VAL A 7 67.29 32.42 -10.45
CA VAL A 7 67.30 31.05 -9.92
C VAL A 7 65.89 30.61 -9.55
N VAL A 8 65.60 29.30 -9.59
CA VAL A 8 64.99 28.52 -8.47
C VAL A 8 64.87 27.02 -8.83
N ALA A 9 65.55 26.24 -7.97
CA ALA A 9 65.29 24.91 -7.38
C ALA A 9 64.89 23.66 -8.21
N LEU A 10 65.54 22.57 -7.78
CA LEU A 10 65.47 21.18 -8.20
C LEU A 10 64.24 20.41 -7.68
N ALA A 11 63.78 19.47 -8.52
CA ALA A 11 63.36 18.08 -8.27
C ALA A 11 62.17 17.76 -7.33
N PHE A 12 61.23 16.95 -7.83
CA PHE A 12 61.15 15.51 -7.53
C PHE A 12 60.11 14.80 -8.41
N LEU A 13 60.43 13.57 -8.79
CA LEU A 13 59.68 12.66 -9.65
C LEU A 13 58.73 11.80 -8.80
N ALA A 14 57.45 11.67 -9.17
CA ALA A 14 56.61 10.52 -8.82
C ALA A 14 55.41 10.44 -9.78
N ALA A 15 55.44 9.47 -10.70
CA ALA A 15 54.25 8.94 -11.34
C ALA A 15 53.73 7.80 -10.48
N LEU A 16 52.41 7.72 -10.23
CA LEU A 16 51.63 6.50 -10.10
C LEU A 16 50.13 6.85 -10.04
N ALA A 17 49.34 5.98 -10.67
CA ALA A 17 47.94 6.11 -11.01
C ALA A 17 46.98 6.23 -9.82
N GLY A 18 45.81 6.86 -10.06
CA GLY A 18 44.68 6.82 -9.13
C GLY A 18 43.63 7.91 -9.36
N CYS A 19 43.08 8.04 -10.56
CA CYS A 19 41.76 8.67 -10.72
C CYS A 19 40.71 7.59 -10.45
N ASP A 20 39.97 7.74 -9.36
CA ASP A 20 38.51 7.53 -9.27
C ASP A 20 38.12 7.23 -7.83
N SER A 21 37.98 8.29 -7.04
CA SER A 21 36.97 8.29 -5.97
C SER A 21 35.72 8.92 -6.56
N MET A 22 35.06 8.19 -7.48
CA MET A 22 33.65 8.46 -7.74
C MET A 22 32.94 8.25 -6.41
N SER A 23 32.49 9.37 -5.84
CA SER A 23 31.61 9.38 -4.70
C SER A 23 30.34 8.68 -5.18
N ASN A 24 30.24 7.39 -4.95
CA ASN A 24 29.00 6.66 -5.18
C ASN A 24 27.98 7.35 -4.26
N PRO A 25 26.92 8.01 -4.77
CA PRO A 25 25.85 8.43 -3.89
C PRO A 25 25.39 7.15 -3.23
N ALA A 26 25.57 7.08 -1.90
CA ALA A 26 25.19 5.93 -1.12
C ALA A 26 23.80 5.54 -1.57
N GLN A 27 23.70 4.36 -2.17
CA GLN A 27 22.45 3.68 -2.44
C GLN A 27 21.79 3.62 -1.07
N GLN A 28 20.83 4.53 -0.84
CA GLN A 28 19.97 4.45 0.33
C GLN A 28 19.24 3.12 0.13
N THR A 29 19.75 2.08 0.77
CA THR A 29 18.98 0.87 1.03
C THR A 29 17.71 1.37 1.69
N PRO A 30 16.52 1.17 1.08
CA PRO A 30 15.26 1.44 1.75
C PRO A 30 15.34 0.71 3.08
N ASP A 31 15.22 1.45 4.18
CA ASP A 31 15.23 0.89 5.53
C ASP A 31 14.22 -0.26 5.57
N PRO A 32 14.66 -1.52 5.70
CA PRO A 32 13.75 -2.65 5.71
C PRO A 32 13.16 -2.74 7.12
N GLY A 33 12.16 -1.91 7.36
CA GLY A 33 11.12 -2.21 8.33
C GLY A 33 11.35 -1.63 9.72
N ASN A 34 10.58 -0.57 9.97
CA ASN A 34 9.69 -0.59 11.12
C ASN A 34 8.29 -1.09 10.69
N ARG A 35 8.21 -2.29 10.11
CA ARG A 35 6.92 -2.98 9.82
C ARG A 35 6.30 -3.60 11.09
N THR A 36 6.60 -3.04 12.25
CA THR A 36 5.99 -3.34 13.54
C THR A 36 5.36 -2.08 14.14
N ALA A 37 4.82 -1.19 13.30
CA ALA A 37 3.75 -0.33 13.78
C ALA A 37 2.62 -1.28 14.20
N ALA A 38 2.35 -1.39 15.50
CA ALA A 38 1.20 -2.12 16.01
C ALA A 38 -0.03 -1.62 15.25
N VAL A 39 -0.74 -2.52 14.58
CA VAL A 39 -1.91 -2.13 13.80
C VAL A 39 -2.92 -1.50 14.77
N GLU A 40 -3.24 -0.23 14.51
CA GLU A 40 -4.16 0.54 15.35
C GLU A 40 -5.54 -0.10 15.28
N SER A 41 -6.04 -0.57 16.42
CA SER A 41 -7.38 -1.15 16.52
C SER A 41 -8.42 -0.08 16.79
N VAL A 42 -9.61 -0.24 16.22
CA VAL A 42 -10.74 0.65 16.45
C VAL A 42 -11.43 0.24 17.77
N PRO A 43 -11.44 1.09 18.81
CA PRO A 43 -11.93 0.70 20.12
C PRO A 43 -13.39 0.21 20.09
N GLY A 44 -13.61 -0.97 20.67
CA GLY A 44 -14.93 -1.58 20.81
C GLY A 44 -15.53 -2.12 19.52
N GLN A 45 -14.79 -2.18 18.41
CA GLN A 45 -15.23 -2.80 17.15
C GLN A 45 -14.48 -4.10 16.92
N TYR A 46 -15.22 -5.14 16.54
CA TYR A 46 -14.68 -6.47 16.33
C TYR A 46 -15.30 -7.09 15.09
N ILE A 47 -14.51 -7.90 14.40
CA ILE A 47 -14.95 -8.81 13.34
C ILE A 47 -15.04 -10.21 13.94
N VAL A 48 -16.22 -10.80 13.86
CA VAL A 48 -16.51 -12.16 14.30
C VAL A 48 -16.70 -13.02 13.07
N VAL A 49 -15.76 -13.93 12.84
CA VAL A 49 -15.85 -14.88 11.73
C VAL A 49 -16.54 -16.14 12.23
N LEU A 50 -17.57 -16.56 11.50
CA LEU A 50 -18.38 -17.72 11.80
C LEU A 50 -17.80 -18.97 11.13
N GLN A 51 -18.13 -20.13 11.69
CA GLN A 51 -17.82 -21.41 11.08
C GLN A 51 -18.48 -21.54 9.70
N ASN A 52 -17.79 -22.15 8.74
CA ASN A 52 -18.30 -22.36 7.38
C ASN A 52 -19.61 -23.16 7.34
N SER A 53 -19.87 -23.98 8.36
CA SER A 53 -21.09 -24.77 8.53
C SER A 53 -22.35 -23.94 8.84
N VAL A 54 -22.20 -22.67 9.26
CA VAL A 54 -23.34 -21.79 9.49
C VAL A 54 -24.06 -21.52 8.17
N ALA A 55 -25.33 -21.93 8.05
CA ALA A 55 -26.08 -21.75 6.81
C ALA A 55 -26.56 -20.30 6.62
N ASP A 56 -27.07 -19.69 7.69
CA ASP A 56 -27.61 -18.32 7.70
C ASP A 56 -26.80 -17.43 8.66
N PRO A 57 -25.77 -16.73 8.15
CA PRO A 57 -24.94 -15.85 8.98
C PRO A 57 -25.71 -14.63 9.48
N THR A 58 -26.76 -14.17 8.79
CA THR A 58 -27.54 -12.99 9.19
C THR A 58 -28.30 -13.28 10.48
N THR A 59 -29.06 -14.37 10.51
CA THR A 59 -29.82 -14.76 11.71
C THR A 59 -28.88 -15.04 12.89
N VAL A 60 -27.76 -15.74 12.66
CA VAL A 60 -26.77 -16.03 13.71
C VAL A 60 -26.11 -14.74 14.22
N ALA A 61 -25.70 -13.84 13.33
CA ALA A 61 -25.09 -12.57 13.71
C ALA A 61 -26.04 -11.74 14.59
N THR A 62 -27.31 -11.58 14.19
CA THR A 62 -28.30 -10.84 14.99
C THR A 62 -28.45 -11.46 16.37
N ALA A 63 -28.61 -12.78 16.47
CA ALA A 63 -28.79 -13.46 17.76
C ALA A 63 -27.57 -13.30 18.68
N LEU A 64 -26.36 -13.50 18.16
CA LEU A 64 -25.12 -13.41 18.95
C LEU A 64 -24.85 -11.98 19.42
N VAL A 65 -25.03 -10.98 18.55
CA VAL A 65 -24.82 -9.58 18.92
C VAL A 65 -25.85 -9.11 19.96
N THR A 66 -27.13 -9.47 19.80
CA THR A 66 -28.16 -9.15 20.80
C THR A 66 -27.87 -9.79 22.15
N ALA A 67 -27.50 -11.08 22.17
CA ALA A 67 -27.14 -11.78 23.41
C ALA A 67 -25.90 -11.19 24.10
N ALA A 68 -24.96 -10.68 23.31
CA ALA A 68 -23.76 -10.00 23.78
C ALA A 68 -23.99 -8.54 24.23
N GLY A 69 -25.20 -8.00 24.04
CA GLY A 69 -25.51 -6.59 24.34
C GLY A 69 -24.80 -5.59 23.43
N GLY A 70 -24.42 -6.02 22.21
CA GLY A 70 -23.71 -5.21 21.22
C GLY A 70 -24.62 -4.53 20.19
N SER A 71 -23.99 -3.88 19.21
CA SER A 71 -24.68 -3.39 18.01
C SER A 71 -24.03 -3.93 16.74
N LEU A 72 -24.87 -4.37 15.81
CA LEU A 72 -24.42 -4.95 14.54
C LEU A 72 -24.04 -3.82 13.58
N LEU A 73 -22.88 -3.95 12.93
CA LEU A 73 -22.39 -2.98 11.95
C LEU A 73 -22.53 -3.52 10.53
N HIS A 74 -22.14 -4.77 10.31
CA HIS A 74 -22.19 -5.40 9.00
C HIS A 74 -22.29 -6.92 9.12
N VAL A 75 -22.89 -7.59 8.13
CA VAL A 75 -22.91 -9.06 8.02
C VAL A 75 -22.23 -9.48 6.73
N TYR A 76 -21.22 -10.32 6.85
CA TYR A 76 -20.51 -10.92 5.73
C TYR A 76 -21.18 -12.24 5.32
N THR A 77 -21.50 -12.37 4.03
CA THR A 77 -22.19 -13.53 3.46
C THR A 77 -21.47 -14.17 2.29
N SER A 78 -20.56 -13.45 1.62
CA SER A 78 -19.96 -13.86 0.34
C SER A 78 -18.57 -14.49 0.50
N ALA A 79 -17.53 -13.67 0.74
CA ALA A 79 -16.15 -14.16 0.83
C ALA A 79 -15.86 -14.92 2.12
N LEU A 80 -16.59 -14.56 3.19
CA LEU A 80 -16.61 -15.25 4.47
C LEU A 80 -18.00 -15.12 5.09
N LYS A 81 -18.28 -15.97 6.08
CA LYS A 81 -19.47 -15.88 6.93
C LYS A 81 -19.09 -15.24 8.24
N GLY A 82 -19.76 -14.15 8.62
CA GLY A 82 -19.36 -13.41 9.80
C GLY A 82 -20.12 -12.12 9.98
N PHE A 83 -19.68 -11.31 10.94
CA PHE A 83 -20.21 -9.98 11.14
C PHE A 83 -19.19 -9.04 11.79
N ALA A 84 -19.32 -7.75 11.50
CA ALA A 84 -18.69 -6.68 12.27
C ALA A 84 -19.69 -6.14 13.29
N ALA A 85 -19.26 -5.90 14.52
CA ALA A 85 -20.11 -5.39 15.59
C ALA A 85 -19.35 -4.51 16.58
N ARG A 86 -20.11 -3.64 17.27
CA ARG A 86 -19.64 -3.00 18.50
C ARG A 86 -19.91 -3.93 19.69
N LEU A 87 -18.85 -4.25 20.43
CA LEU A 87 -18.89 -5.15 21.58
C LEU A 87 -18.02 -4.62 22.71
N SER A 88 -18.34 -4.98 23.95
CA SER A 88 -17.39 -4.84 25.05
C SER A 88 -16.23 -5.84 24.87
N PRO A 89 -15.02 -5.53 25.38
CA PRO A 89 -13.91 -6.48 25.31
C PRO A 89 -14.22 -7.85 25.94
N SER A 90 -14.97 -7.87 27.04
CA SER A 90 -15.38 -9.12 27.70
C SER A 90 -16.38 -9.92 26.86
N ALA A 91 -17.29 -9.26 26.14
CA ALA A 91 -18.21 -9.93 25.23
C ALA A 91 -17.48 -10.52 24.02
N ALA A 92 -16.52 -9.80 23.45
CA ALA A 92 -15.69 -10.29 22.34
C ALA A 92 -14.90 -11.55 22.75
N VAL A 93 -14.31 -11.57 23.95
CA VAL A 93 -13.64 -12.76 24.50
C VAL A 93 -14.63 -13.91 24.72
N ALA A 94 -15.81 -13.64 25.27
CA ALA A 94 -16.82 -14.67 25.50
C ALA A 94 -17.29 -15.33 24.19
N LEU A 95 -17.43 -14.55 23.11
CA LEU A 95 -17.83 -15.07 21.79
C LEU A 95 -16.83 -16.07 21.20
N GLN A 96 -15.54 -16.01 21.56
CA GLN A 96 -14.55 -16.99 21.11
C GLN A 96 -14.86 -18.42 21.58
N SER A 97 -15.64 -18.57 22.66
CA SER A 97 -16.07 -19.89 23.16
C SER A 97 -17.36 -20.40 22.50
N ASN A 98 -17.96 -19.64 21.58
CA ASN A 98 -19.18 -20.05 20.91
C ASN A 98 -18.87 -21.05 19.78
N PRO A 99 -19.52 -22.23 19.72
CA PRO A 99 -19.21 -23.26 18.72
C PRO A 99 -19.52 -22.84 17.27
N LEU A 100 -20.31 -21.77 17.06
CA LEU A 100 -20.58 -21.22 15.74
C LEU A 100 -19.53 -20.18 15.29
N VAL A 101 -18.64 -19.75 16.19
CA VAL A 101 -17.58 -18.78 15.93
C VAL A 101 -16.29 -19.53 15.60
N ALA A 102 -15.63 -19.11 14.52
CA ALA A 102 -14.31 -19.61 14.13
C ALA A 102 -13.20 -18.82 14.85
N TYR A 103 -13.30 -17.48 14.83
CA TYR A 103 -12.42 -16.59 15.59
C TYR A 103 -13.04 -15.19 15.72
N VAL A 104 -12.47 -14.39 16.62
CA VAL A 104 -12.82 -12.99 16.84
C VAL A 104 -11.55 -12.16 16.76
N GLU A 105 -11.55 -11.09 15.98
CA GLU A 105 -10.46 -10.14 15.88
C GLU A 105 -10.95 -8.70 16.10
N ALA A 106 -10.06 -7.83 16.57
CA ALA A 106 -10.35 -6.41 16.65
C ALA A 106 -10.36 -5.80 15.25
N ASP A 107 -11.31 -4.90 15.00
CA ASP A 107 -11.32 -4.12 13.76
C ASP A 107 -10.14 -3.14 13.75
N GLN A 108 -9.56 -2.89 12.58
CA GLN A 108 -8.25 -2.25 12.44
C GLN A 108 -8.28 -1.08 11.46
N VAL A 109 -7.50 -0.05 11.77
CA VAL A 109 -7.33 1.12 10.90
C VAL A 109 -6.29 0.81 9.82
N MET A 110 -6.72 0.89 8.57
CA MET A 110 -5.84 0.90 7.40
C MET A 110 -5.66 2.34 6.89
N ARG A 111 -4.50 2.64 6.31
CA ARG A 111 -4.15 3.97 5.78
C ARG A 111 -3.55 3.84 4.39
N ALA A 112 -3.81 4.82 3.54
CA ALA A 112 -3.18 4.94 2.24
C ALA A 112 -1.67 5.25 2.39
N ASP A 113 -0.86 4.64 1.53
CA ASP A 113 0.58 4.87 1.45
C ASP A 113 0.88 5.95 0.41
N VAL A 114 1.08 7.17 0.86
CA VAL A 114 1.09 8.35 -0.02
C VAL A 114 2.43 8.68 -0.68
N THR A 115 3.50 7.90 -0.41
CA THR A 115 4.84 8.20 -0.94
C THR A 115 5.07 7.52 -2.28
N GLN A 116 5.19 8.31 -3.35
CA GLN A 116 5.61 7.82 -4.66
C GLN A 116 7.10 8.12 -4.88
N SER A 117 7.84 7.12 -5.34
CA SER A 117 9.21 7.32 -5.80
C SER A 117 9.17 7.70 -7.27
N MET A 118 9.95 8.70 -7.65
CA MET A 118 10.02 9.22 -9.01
C MET A 118 11.47 9.13 -9.49
N ASP A 119 11.65 8.99 -10.80
CA ASP A 119 12.98 9.07 -11.41
C ASP A 119 13.43 10.54 -11.57
N ALA A 120 14.62 10.73 -12.17
CA ALA A 120 15.20 12.07 -12.36
C ALA A 120 14.40 12.96 -13.34
N ASN A 121 13.48 12.40 -14.12
CA ASN A 121 12.64 13.12 -15.07
C ASN A 121 11.25 13.44 -14.49
N GLY A 122 10.92 12.90 -13.31
CA GLY A 122 9.59 13.03 -12.72
C GLY A 122 8.61 11.94 -13.15
N ASP A 123 9.11 10.83 -13.69
CA ASP A 123 8.29 9.67 -14.07
C ASP A 123 8.31 8.60 -12.95
N PRO A 124 7.25 7.77 -12.81
CA PRO A 124 7.29 6.64 -11.89
C PRO A 124 8.39 5.65 -12.30
N TRP A 125 9.46 5.56 -11.49
CA TRP A 125 10.63 4.69 -11.76
C TRP A 125 10.25 3.23 -12.01
N GLY A 126 9.12 2.79 -11.45
CA GLY A 126 8.65 1.42 -11.53
C GLY A 126 8.33 0.96 -12.95
N LEU A 127 7.91 1.85 -13.85
CA LEU A 127 7.49 1.44 -15.20
C LEU A 127 8.66 0.98 -16.07
N ASP A 128 9.74 1.77 -16.16
CA ASP A 128 10.99 1.40 -16.85
C ASP A 128 11.70 0.23 -16.15
N ARG A 129 11.41 0.01 -14.85
CA ARG A 129 11.93 -1.15 -14.14
C ARG A 129 11.21 -2.44 -14.52
N ILE A 130 9.89 -2.43 -14.72
CA ILE A 130 9.12 -3.66 -14.93
C ILE A 130 9.18 -4.17 -16.37
N ASP A 131 9.45 -3.31 -17.35
CA ASP A 131 9.57 -3.72 -18.75
C ASP A 131 11.02 -4.02 -19.18
N GLN A 132 12.02 -3.58 -18.40
CA GLN A 132 13.44 -3.86 -18.65
C GLN A 132 14.14 -4.55 -17.48
N ASN A 133 14.75 -5.72 -17.74
CA ASN A 133 15.55 -6.44 -16.74
C ASN A 133 17.02 -6.01 -16.67
N ALA A 134 17.63 -5.64 -17.81
CA ALA A 134 19.04 -5.29 -17.88
C ALA A 134 19.29 -3.86 -17.40
N LEU A 135 20.48 -3.59 -16.87
CA LEU A 135 20.96 -2.24 -16.56
C LEU A 135 22.00 -1.79 -17.61
N PRO A 136 22.16 -0.48 -17.87
CA PRO A 136 21.40 0.65 -17.30
C PRO A 136 19.96 0.71 -17.85
N LEU A 137 19.04 1.28 -17.06
CA LEU A 137 17.66 1.47 -17.48
C LEU A 137 17.53 2.51 -18.60
N SER A 138 16.51 2.37 -19.44
CA SER A 138 16.37 3.14 -20.68
C SER A 138 15.60 4.45 -20.51
N ARG A 139 14.83 4.57 -19.42
CA ARG A 139 13.81 5.61 -19.17
C ARG A 139 12.69 5.60 -20.21
N THR A 140 12.33 4.42 -20.69
CA THR A 140 11.21 4.22 -21.60
C THR A 140 10.36 3.07 -21.12
N TYR A 141 9.05 3.13 -21.37
CA TYR A 141 8.14 2.04 -21.08
C TYR A 141 7.49 1.52 -22.38
N THR A 142 7.76 0.27 -22.73
CA THR A 142 7.15 -0.41 -23.88
C THR A 142 6.18 -1.49 -23.41
N TYR A 143 4.88 -1.21 -23.48
CA TYR A 143 3.85 -2.20 -23.24
C TYR A 143 3.55 -3.02 -24.50
N THR A 144 3.34 -4.33 -24.35
CA THR A 144 2.98 -5.24 -25.45
C THR A 144 1.49 -5.62 -25.45
N SER A 145 0.74 -5.16 -24.45
CA SER A 145 -0.69 -5.41 -24.28
C SER A 145 -1.39 -4.19 -23.70
N THR A 146 -2.65 -4.00 -24.06
CA THR A 146 -3.53 -2.92 -23.58
C THR A 146 -4.36 -3.33 -22.36
N GLY A 147 -4.39 -4.62 -22.02
CA GLY A 147 -5.31 -5.16 -21.02
C GLY A 147 -6.78 -5.23 -21.47
N THR A 148 -7.07 -5.13 -22.77
CA THR A 148 -8.44 -5.23 -23.29
C THR A 148 -9.10 -6.54 -22.86
N GLY A 149 -10.30 -6.46 -22.26
CA GLY A 149 -11.05 -7.61 -21.73
C GLY A 149 -10.70 -7.99 -20.28
N VAL A 150 -9.76 -7.29 -19.64
CA VAL A 150 -9.41 -7.48 -18.23
C VAL A 150 -10.09 -6.42 -17.37
N HIS A 151 -10.59 -6.84 -16.20
CA HIS A 151 -11.05 -5.93 -15.15
C HIS A 151 -10.05 -5.93 -13.99
N ALA A 152 -9.55 -4.75 -13.64
CA ALA A 152 -8.78 -4.53 -12.42
C ALA A 152 -9.68 -3.88 -11.36
N TYR A 153 -9.72 -4.44 -10.16
CA TYR A 153 -10.45 -3.87 -9.02
C TYR A 153 -9.44 -3.26 -8.05
N ILE A 154 -9.62 -1.97 -7.78
CA ILE A 154 -8.78 -1.18 -6.89
C ILE A 154 -9.64 -0.80 -5.68
N ILE A 155 -9.21 -1.17 -4.48
CA ILE A 155 -9.87 -0.81 -3.22
C ILE A 155 -9.05 0.32 -2.61
N ASP A 156 -9.57 1.54 -2.69
CA ASP A 156 -8.83 2.75 -2.31
C ASP A 156 -9.79 3.85 -1.84
N THR A 157 -9.36 5.12 -1.85
CA THR A 157 -10.10 6.28 -1.36
C THR A 157 -11.25 6.75 -2.27
N GLY A 158 -11.40 6.12 -3.43
CA GLY A 158 -12.35 6.49 -4.48
C GLY A 158 -11.64 6.56 -5.83
N ILE A 159 -12.34 7.06 -6.85
CA ILE A 159 -11.71 7.33 -8.15
C ILE A 159 -12.39 8.51 -8.87
N TRP A 160 -11.61 9.46 -9.39
CA TRP A 160 -12.13 10.50 -10.28
C TRP A 160 -12.31 9.94 -11.70
N THR A 161 -13.45 9.30 -11.94
CA THR A 161 -13.72 8.58 -13.21
C THR A 161 -13.69 9.47 -14.47
N LEU A 162 -13.81 10.80 -14.32
CA LEU A 162 -13.74 11.76 -15.42
C LEU A 162 -12.33 12.26 -15.72
N HIS A 163 -11.29 11.78 -15.01
CA HIS A 163 -9.90 12.13 -15.32
C HIS A 163 -9.55 11.73 -16.77
N PRO A 164 -9.06 12.66 -17.62
CA PRO A 164 -8.86 12.39 -19.04
C PRO A 164 -7.97 11.18 -19.36
N GLU A 165 -6.97 10.89 -18.52
CA GLU A 165 -6.04 9.76 -18.71
C GLU A 165 -6.70 8.38 -18.55
N PHE A 166 -7.84 8.28 -17.85
CA PHE A 166 -8.58 7.02 -17.81
C PHE A 166 -9.27 6.73 -19.14
N GLY A 167 -9.55 7.74 -19.97
CA GLY A 167 -10.13 7.55 -21.31
C GLY A 167 -11.46 6.78 -21.29
N GLY A 168 -12.26 6.95 -20.23
CA GLY A 168 -13.54 6.25 -20.04
C GLY A 168 -13.44 4.80 -19.56
N ARG A 169 -12.25 4.33 -19.15
CA ARG A 169 -12.05 2.94 -18.65
C ARG A 169 -12.33 2.78 -17.15
N ALA A 170 -12.34 3.88 -16.40
CA ALA A 170 -12.56 3.88 -14.97
C ALA A 170 -14.07 3.86 -14.64
N ASN A 171 -14.45 3.07 -13.64
CA ASN A 171 -15.81 3.01 -13.12
C ASN A 171 -15.74 2.94 -11.60
N ASN A 172 -16.66 3.62 -10.91
CA ASN A 172 -16.96 3.28 -9.54
C ASN A 172 -18.02 2.16 -9.52
N VAL A 173 -17.69 1.06 -8.85
CA VAL A 173 -18.55 -0.13 -8.74
C VAL A 173 -18.97 -0.45 -7.30
N PHE A 174 -18.36 0.19 -6.30
CA PHE A 174 -18.63 -0.06 -4.89
C PHE A 174 -18.11 1.08 -4.00
N ASP A 175 -18.92 1.47 -3.01
CA ASP A 175 -18.54 2.42 -1.95
C ASP A 175 -18.97 1.83 -0.59
N ALA A 176 -18.00 1.62 0.31
CA ALA A 176 -18.23 1.01 1.61
C ALA A 176 -18.98 1.91 2.61
N TYR A 177 -19.06 3.21 2.31
CA TYR A 177 -19.72 4.23 3.13
C TYR A 177 -21.08 4.65 2.57
N HIS A 178 -21.55 3.99 1.51
CA HIS A 178 -22.78 4.30 0.79
C HIS A 178 -22.84 5.75 0.25
N ALA A 179 -21.69 6.29 -0.12
CA ALA A 179 -21.56 7.59 -0.78
C ALA A 179 -21.52 7.42 -2.31
N THR A 180 -20.79 8.31 -3.00
CA THR A 180 -20.67 8.31 -4.47
C THR A 180 -19.41 7.60 -4.97
N GLY A 181 -18.49 7.19 -4.08
CA GLY A 181 -17.11 6.75 -4.34
C GLY A 181 -16.29 7.65 -5.25
N GLU A 182 -16.64 8.94 -5.30
CA GLU A 182 -15.78 9.98 -5.85
C GLU A 182 -14.54 10.09 -4.98
N ASP A 183 -13.37 10.26 -5.59
CA ASP A 183 -12.14 10.41 -4.84
C ASP A 183 -12.03 11.82 -4.24
N CYS A 184 -12.12 11.89 -2.91
CA CYS A 184 -11.94 13.12 -2.16
C CYS A 184 -10.53 13.25 -1.54
N ASN A 185 -9.67 12.25 -1.71
CA ASN A 185 -8.31 12.24 -1.18
C ASN A 185 -7.27 12.46 -2.28
N GLY A 186 -7.43 11.79 -3.42
CA GLY A 186 -6.52 11.81 -4.55
C GLY A 186 -5.56 10.62 -4.61
N HIS A 187 -5.59 9.69 -3.65
CA HIS A 187 -4.71 8.52 -3.68
C HIS A 187 -5.21 7.43 -4.64
N GLY A 188 -6.53 7.27 -4.78
CA GLY A 188 -7.12 6.27 -5.68
C GLY A 188 -7.13 6.68 -7.16
N THR A 189 -7.05 7.98 -7.45
CA THR A 189 -6.98 8.56 -8.80
C THR A 189 -5.55 8.60 -9.32
#